data_AF-A0A0W8C6M8-F1
#
_entry.id   AF-A0A0W8C6M8-F1
#
_cell.length_a   1.000
_cell.length_b   1.000
_cell.length_c   1.000
_cell.angle_alpha   90.00
_cell.angle_beta   90.00
_cell.angle_gamma   90.00
#
_symmetry.space_group_name_H-M   'P 1'
#
loop_
_entity.id
_entity.type
_entity.pdbx_description
1 polymer ?
#
loop_
_entity_poly.entity_id
_entity_poly.type
_entity_poly.pdbx_seq_one_letter_code
_entity_poly.pdbx_strand_id
1 'polypeptide(L)'
;MLPCRLLASLAAASLLATIPSVSAATDFGYTTNADKYVISTGAGLTISMRQSTCDIVSISYNDKELQYKSMGTHVNSGLGSGVTSTIESLNDDKKTIHVNCKKTGLEQSYFFRPNENVVYMGTYHSKDLVLPELRFLARLDKTVMNQGILEATVESGMTAIEATDVMQNSEGITRSKYYSGVPFIDDAVHGVNSTAAGVYLVMSEHSYETSSGGPFFRDINNKLDVSNELTFYMNSDHTRIEEYRYGFHGPYALALTSGAAPSASSLDFSFFQGLDLTGFVPDAKRGEVAGTITDANDVLGDSEIVVAFSNADAQYWTKVAAGSKTFTSPKMKPGTYKATVYKKQLAVGSASVTVAEGESAKQTIDVTYELTKDPIWRIGEWDGTTDGFLNADKIHTMHPSDSRMSAWGPITFAAGKDDNSKFPLAQFRAANDNIKITFDLTDAQAAESRTLKIGLTLAKAGARSRVIVNDWTAELPESVGVKTRGITRGVTLGNYKLYDYVIPSSALKTGSNTITLSIASGASDPAEKYLSASVVFDALELV
;
A
#
# COMPACT_ATOMS: atom_id res chain seq x y z
N MET A 1 58.02 53.14 40.54
CA MET A 1 58.44 53.71 39.24
C MET A 1 58.03 52.73 38.14
N LEU A 2 57.01 53.07 37.34
CA LEU A 2 56.91 52.59 35.95
C LEU A 2 58.04 53.29 35.14
N PRO A 3 58.59 52.72 34.04
CA PRO A 3 57.86 52.24 32.85
C PRO A 3 58.48 50.91 32.31
N CYS A 4 58.12 50.26 31.21
CA CYS A 4 57.77 50.71 29.87
C CYS A 4 57.16 49.53 29.08
N ARG A 5 56.30 49.86 28.11
CA ARG A 5 55.51 48.94 27.28
C ARG A 5 56.37 48.26 26.21
N LEU A 6 56.11 46.97 25.96
CA LEU A 6 56.17 46.40 24.61
C LEU A 6 54.93 45.51 24.43
N LEU A 7 54.07 45.89 23.47
CA LEU A 7 52.98 45.04 22.97
C LEU A 7 53.59 44.04 21.99
N ALA A 8 53.44 42.75 22.26
CA ALA A 8 53.66 41.68 21.29
C ALA A 8 52.30 41.10 20.89
N SER A 9 51.95 41.27 19.62
CA SER A 9 50.80 40.67 18.95
C SER A 9 50.99 39.15 18.81
N LEU A 10 50.16 38.36 19.49
CA LEU A 10 50.03 36.93 19.20
C LEU A 10 49.18 36.75 17.94
N ALA A 11 49.81 36.34 16.84
CA ALA A 11 49.11 35.78 15.69
C ALA A 11 48.65 34.35 16.03
N ALA A 12 47.34 34.16 16.20
CA ALA A 12 46.74 32.84 16.33
C ALA A 12 46.66 32.18 14.94
N ALA A 13 47.53 31.21 14.67
CA ALA A 13 47.44 30.37 13.49
C ALA A 13 46.19 29.48 13.59
N SER A 14 45.14 29.85 12.86
CA SER A 14 43.93 29.05 12.70
C SER A 14 44.25 27.86 11.79
N LEU A 15 44.47 26.68 12.36
CA LEU A 15 44.58 25.45 11.61
C LEU A 15 43.17 25.09 11.08
N LEU A 16 42.84 25.53 9.86
CA LEU A 16 41.68 24.99 9.15
C LEU A 16 41.93 23.51 8.90
N ALA A 17 41.28 22.65 9.68
CA ALA A 17 41.13 21.24 9.34
C ALA A 17 40.26 21.15 8.07
N THR A 18 40.90 21.05 6.92
CA THR A 18 40.24 20.68 5.66
C THR A 18 39.69 19.27 5.83
N ILE A 19 38.37 19.17 6.01
CA ILE A 19 37.66 17.89 5.86
C ILE A 19 37.96 17.43 4.42
N PRO A 20 38.52 16.22 4.20
CA PRO A 20 38.76 15.74 2.85
C PRO A 20 37.40 15.61 2.17
N SER A 21 37.17 16.46 1.17
CA SER A 21 36.16 16.22 0.15
C SER A 21 36.52 14.88 -0.48
N VAL A 22 35.71 13.86 -0.22
CA VAL A 22 35.78 12.60 -0.96
C VAL A 22 35.52 12.97 -2.41
N SER A 23 36.57 13.03 -3.24
CA SER A 23 36.39 13.14 -4.70
C SER A 23 35.56 11.94 -5.12
N ALA A 24 34.51 12.20 -5.90
CA ALA A 24 33.75 11.13 -6.53
C ALA A 24 34.72 10.21 -7.28
N ALA A 25 34.73 8.93 -6.94
CA ALA A 25 35.41 7.96 -7.77
C ALA A 25 34.68 7.96 -9.12
N THR A 26 35.35 8.43 -10.17
CA THR A 26 34.78 8.47 -11.53
C THR A 26 34.62 7.09 -12.13
N ASP A 27 35.36 6.11 -11.61
CA ASP A 27 35.35 4.73 -12.09
C ASP A 27 34.43 3.87 -11.23
N PHE A 28 33.76 2.91 -11.88
CA PHE A 28 32.98 1.89 -11.19
C PHE A 28 33.87 1.06 -10.26
N GLY A 29 33.45 0.86 -9.02
CA GLY A 29 34.21 0.09 -8.04
C GLY A 29 33.81 0.39 -6.60
N TYR A 30 34.52 -0.22 -5.67
CA TYR A 30 34.36 0.09 -4.24
C TYR A 30 35.70 0.18 -3.52
N THR A 31 35.71 0.95 -2.43
CA THR A 31 36.79 0.96 -1.45
C THR A 31 36.24 0.58 -0.08
N THR A 32 37.01 -0.21 0.65
CA THR A 32 36.71 -0.58 2.04
C THR A 32 37.62 0.21 2.96
N ASN A 33 37.02 1.09 3.77
CA ASN A 33 37.72 1.83 4.81
C ASN A 33 37.50 1.13 6.17
N ALA A 34 38.00 1.72 7.27
CA ALA A 34 37.87 1.10 8.59
C ALA A 34 36.41 0.94 9.07
N ASP A 35 35.49 1.80 8.62
CA ASP A 35 34.09 1.81 9.10
C ASP A 35 33.03 1.70 7.99
N LYS A 36 33.42 1.86 6.72
CA LYS A 36 32.49 2.00 5.59
C LYS A 36 32.90 1.21 4.36
N TYR A 37 31.90 0.81 3.59
CA TYR A 37 32.02 0.55 2.16
C TYR A 37 31.66 1.82 1.42
N VAL A 38 32.49 2.23 0.46
CA VAL A 38 32.21 3.36 -0.44
C VAL A 38 32.17 2.81 -1.85
N ILE A 39 31.01 2.87 -2.50
CA ILE A 39 30.73 2.28 -3.80
C ILE A 39 30.48 3.40 -4.80
N SER A 40 31.15 3.38 -5.95
CA SER A 40 30.85 4.24 -7.09
C SER A 40 30.30 3.43 -8.25
N THR A 41 29.28 3.97 -8.89
CA THR A 41 28.67 3.42 -10.11
C THR A 41 29.42 3.81 -11.38
N GLY A 42 30.29 4.83 -11.32
CA GLY A 42 30.92 5.43 -12.51
C GLY A 42 29.99 6.33 -13.36
N ALA A 43 28.72 6.49 -12.99
CA ALA A 43 27.74 7.34 -13.70
C ALA A 43 27.24 8.54 -12.87
N GLY A 44 27.94 8.87 -11.78
CA GLY A 44 27.62 10.01 -10.92
C GLY A 44 26.97 9.65 -9.58
N LEU A 45 26.63 8.38 -9.34
CA LEU A 45 26.18 7.89 -8.04
C LEU A 45 27.33 7.28 -7.22
N THR A 46 27.53 7.81 -6.01
CA THR A 46 28.39 7.23 -4.97
C THR A 46 27.58 6.96 -3.69
N ILE A 47 27.72 5.77 -3.13
CA ILE A 47 27.01 5.30 -1.95
C ILE A 47 28.02 4.97 -0.86
N SER A 48 27.82 5.49 0.36
CA SER A 48 28.61 5.06 1.53
C SER A 48 27.73 4.30 2.52
N MET A 49 28.17 3.11 2.91
CA MET A 49 27.45 2.23 3.83
C MET A 49 28.30 1.93 5.07
N ARG A 50 27.70 1.97 6.26
CA ARG A 50 28.40 1.52 7.48
C ARG A 50 28.51 0.00 7.50
N GLN A 51 29.72 -0.52 7.72
CA GLN A 51 29.93 -1.97 7.78
C GLN A 51 29.25 -2.60 9.01
N SER A 52 29.19 -1.88 10.14
CA SER A 52 28.67 -2.41 11.41
C SER A 52 27.14 -2.46 11.51
N THR A 53 26.43 -1.71 10.67
CA THR A 53 24.96 -1.60 10.71
C THR A 53 24.27 -1.79 9.36
N CYS A 54 25.03 -1.74 8.27
CA CYS A 54 24.54 -1.68 6.89
C CYS A 54 23.63 -0.49 6.56
N ASP A 55 23.66 0.57 7.37
CA ASP A 55 22.99 1.81 7.01
C ASP A 55 23.70 2.48 5.83
N ILE A 56 22.94 2.88 4.82
CA ILE A 56 23.41 3.86 3.83
C ILE A 56 23.45 5.23 4.53
N VAL A 57 24.64 5.83 4.60
CA VAL A 57 24.93 7.08 5.32
C VAL A 57 25.40 8.22 4.41
N SER A 58 25.52 7.96 3.12
CA SER A 58 25.70 8.96 2.07
C SER A 58 25.13 8.43 0.77
N ILE A 59 24.37 9.28 0.07
CA ILE A 59 23.84 9.06 -1.27
C ILE A 59 24.24 10.31 -2.06
N SER A 60 25.42 10.28 -2.68
CA SER A 60 25.90 11.38 -3.51
C SER A 60 25.54 11.13 -4.97
N TYR A 61 24.73 12.01 -5.55
CA TYR A 61 24.34 11.96 -6.95
C TYR A 61 24.75 13.24 -7.67
N ASN A 62 25.64 13.15 -8.65
CA ASN A 62 26.20 14.31 -9.37
C ASN A 62 26.68 15.42 -8.42
N ASP A 63 27.48 15.03 -7.42
CA ASP A 63 28.03 15.89 -6.37
C ASP A 63 27.00 16.55 -5.44
N LYS A 64 25.77 16.03 -5.41
CA LYS A 64 24.73 16.41 -4.44
C LYS A 64 24.52 15.30 -3.43
N GLU A 65 24.80 15.61 -2.16
CA GLU A 65 24.44 14.72 -1.06
C GLU A 65 22.93 14.74 -0.85
N LEU A 66 22.30 13.58 -1.00
CA LEU A 66 20.86 13.39 -0.85
C LEU A 66 20.49 12.72 0.47
N GLN A 67 21.42 12.05 1.17
CA GLN A 67 21.12 11.31 2.41
C GLN A 67 20.86 12.25 3.58
N TYR A 68 19.80 11.98 4.33
CA TYR A 68 19.55 12.65 5.61
C TYR A 68 20.65 12.33 6.63
N LYS A 69 21.22 13.36 7.25
CA LYS A 69 22.45 13.24 8.07
C LYS A 69 22.25 12.61 9.44
N SER A 70 21.06 12.74 10.04
CA SER A 70 20.84 12.29 11.42
C SER A 70 20.42 10.82 11.51
N MET A 71 20.01 10.20 10.40
CA MET A 71 19.59 8.81 10.36
C MET A 71 19.78 8.23 8.96
N GLY A 72 20.33 7.02 8.88
CA GLY A 72 20.62 6.35 7.62
C GLY A 72 19.39 5.82 6.90
N THR A 73 19.61 5.47 5.63
CA THR A 73 18.68 4.70 4.80
C THR A 73 18.89 3.20 5.06
N HIS A 74 17.81 2.47 5.36
CA HIS A 74 17.90 1.09 5.84
C HIS A 74 16.58 0.31 5.77
N VAL A 75 16.65 -0.99 6.07
CA VAL A 75 15.49 -1.82 6.41
C VAL A 75 14.96 -1.45 7.80
N ASN A 76 13.63 -1.33 7.92
CA ASN A 76 12.87 -1.01 9.12
C ASN A 76 13.30 0.28 9.83
N SER A 77 13.95 0.13 10.98
CA SER A 77 14.50 1.22 11.79
C SER A 77 16.02 1.10 11.94
N GLY A 78 16.64 0.35 11.02
CA GLY A 78 18.04 -0.05 11.06
C GLY A 78 18.17 -1.48 11.56
N LEU A 79 19.09 -2.23 10.96
CA LEU A 79 19.43 -3.56 11.47
C LEU A 79 20.13 -3.46 12.83
N GLY A 80 20.74 -2.32 13.17
CA GLY A 80 21.39 -2.09 14.47
C GLY A 80 22.72 -2.84 14.62
N SER A 81 23.14 -3.09 15.85
CA SER A 81 24.40 -3.81 16.14
C SER A 81 24.29 -5.32 15.85
N GLY A 82 25.44 -5.96 15.66
CA GLY A 82 25.54 -7.41 15.42
C GLY A 82 25.28 -7.83 13.97
N VAL A 83 25.29 -6.87 13.03
CA VAL A 83 25.21 -7.16 11.61
C VAL A 83 26.54 -7.74 11.13
N THR A 84 26.47 -8.83 10.37
CA THR A 84 27.60 -9.32 9.58
C THR A 84 27.43 -8.79 8.17
N SER A 85 28.35 -7.95 7.71
CA SER A 85 28.34 -7.40 6.36
C SER A 85 29.53 -7.87 5.54
N THR A 86 29.31 -8.08 4.24
CA THR A 86 30.33 -8.42 3.26
C THR A 86 30.15 -7.56 2.02
N ILE A 87 31.24 -7.32 1.29
CA ILE A 87 31.22 -6.68 -0.03
C ILE A 87 32.13 -7.46 -0.98
N GLU A 88 31.66 -7.71 -2.19
CA GLU A 88 32.41 -8.40 -3.23
C GLU A 88 32.04 -7.90 -4.64
N SER A 89 32.93 -8.11 -5.60
CA SER A 89 32.59 -8.05 -7.02
C SER A 89 32.23 -9.45 -7.50
N LEU A 90 31.03 -9.61 -8.04
CA LEU A 90 30.56 -10.87 -8.60
C LEU A 90 31.35 -11.23 -9.86
N ASN A 91 31.40 -12.53 -10.15
CA ASN A 91 32.03 -13.06 -11.36
C ASN A 91 31.07 -13.07 -12.55
N ASP A 92 30.42 -11.94 -12.81
CA ASP A 92 29.61 -11.69 -14.00
C ASP A 92 30.33 -10.73 -14.97
N ASP A 93 29.75 -10.51 -16.14
CA ASP A 93 30.34 -9.65 -17.18
C ASP A 93 30.42 -8.18 -16.75
N LYS A 94 29.49 -7.73 -15.89
CA LYS A 94 29.44 -6.35 -15.40
C LYS A 94 30.24 -6.12 -14.13
N LYS A 95 30.87 -7.15 -13.54
CA LYS A 95 31.53 -7.08 -12.22
C LYS A 95 30.63 -6.47 -11.14
N THR A 96 29.35 -6.85 -11.17
CA THR A 96 28.32 -6.34 -10.26
C THR A 96 28.83 -6.39 -8.81
N ILE A 97 28.74 -5.28 -8.09
CA ILE A 97 29.16 -5.21 -6.69
C ILE A 97 27.99 -5.67 -5.84
N HIS A 98 28.21 -6.65 -4.98
CA HIS A 98 27.22 -7.17 -4.02
C HIS A 98 27.65 -6.81 -2.60
N VAL A 99 26.78 -6.09 -1.89
CA VAL A 99 26.87 -5.90 -0.44
C VAL A 99 25.79 -6.74 0.22
N ASN A 100 26.21 -7.68 1.07
CA ASN A 100 25.29 -8.52 1.82
C ASN A 100 25.32 -8.18 3.32
N CYS A 101 24.16 -8.19 3.97
CA CYS A 101 23.99 -7.74 5.34
C CYS A 101 23.10 -8.71 6.11
N LYS A 102 23.70 -9.49 7.02
CA LYS A 102 23.01 -10.52 7.79
C LYS A 102 22.82 -10.13 9.24
N LYS A 103 21.60 -10.32 9.73
CA LYS A 103 21.24 -10.31 11.15
C LYS A 103 20.24 -11.44 11.40
N THR A 104 20.06 -11.85 12.66
CA THR A 104 19.06 -12.86 13.03
C THR A 104 17.72 -12.60 12.34
N GLY A 105 17.34 -13.53 11.46
CA GLY A 105 16.11 -13.55 10.69
C GLY A 105 15.95 -12.52 9.57
N LEU A 106 16.98 -11.73 9.27
CA LEU A 106 17.00 -10.80 8.13
C LEU A 106 18.31 -10.87 7.36
N GLU A 107 18.21 -10.94 6.03
CA GLU A 107 19.34 -10.77 5.13
C GLU A 107 18.97 -9.73 4.07
N GLN A 108 19.75 -8.65 4.00
CA GLN A 108 19.57 -7.57 3.04
C GLN A 108 20.72 -7.58 2.03
N SER A 109 20.37 -7.70 0.75
CA SER A 109 21.32 -7.61 -0.36
C SER A 109 21.18 -6.26 -1.06
N TYR A 110 22.31 -5.67 -1.44
CA TYR A 110 22.40 -4.49 -2.29
C TYR A 110 23.33 -4.78 -3.46
N PHE A 111 22.94 -4.39 -4.67
CA PHE A 111 23.75 -4.58 -5.88
C PHE A 111 23.93 -3.26 -6.63
N PHE A 112 25.13 -3.08 -7.16
CA PHE A 112 25.53 -1.91 -7.94
C PHE A 112 26.19 -2.38 -9.24
N ARG A 113 25.82 -1.77 -10.36
CA ARG A 113 26.30 -2.13 -11.70
C ARG A 113 26.98 -0.92 -12.36
N PRO A 114 27.99 -1.14 -13.23
CA PRO A 114 28.70 -0.07 -13.88
C PRO A 114 27.78 0.77 -14.74
N ASN A 115 27.90 2.08 -14.59
CA ASN A 115 27.17 3.12 -15.30
C ASN A 115 25.65 3.12 -15.07
N GLU A 116 25.19 2.53 -13.97
CA GLU A 116 23.78 2.53 -13.57
C GLU A 116 23.64 3.30 -12.25
N ASN A 117 22.90 4.41 -12.24
CA ASN A 117 22.59 5.17 -11.02
C ASN A 117 21.43 4.49 -10.24
N VAL A 118 21.60 3.21 -9.93
CA VAL A 118 20.58 2.33 -9.35
C VAL A 118 21.19 1.50 -8.23
N VAL A 119 20.46 1.38 -7.12
CA VAL A 119 20.74 0.41 -6.06
C VAL A 119 19.69 -0.69 -6.14
N TYR A 120 20.05 -1.85 -6.68
CA TYR A 120 19.16 -3.01 -6.70
C TYR A 120 19.19 -3.73 -5.36
N MET A 121 18.07 -4.27 -4.91
CA MET A 121 17.90 -4.75 -3.54
C MET A 121 16.99 -5.97 -3.47
N GLY A 122 17.18 -6.73 -2.40
CA GLY A 122 16.28 -7.78 -1.95
C GLY A 122 16.42 -8.00 -0.45
N THR A 123 15.33 -8.42 0.19
CA THR A 123 15.29 -8.65 1.64
C THR A 123 14.76 -10.05 1.90
N TYR A 124 15.59 -10.94 2.45
CA TYR A 124 15.11 -12.19 3.01
C TYR A 124 14.66 -11.99 4.45
N HIS A 125 13.47 -12.49 4.77
CA HIS A 125 12.85 -12.45 6.09
C HIS A 125 12.45 -13.85 6.53
N SER A 126 13.04 -14.33 7.63
CA SER A 126 12.77 -15.67 8.14
C SER A 126 11.51 -15.72 9.00
N LYS A 127 10.86 -16.89 9.01
CA LYS A 127 9.61 -17.13 9.76
C LYS A 127 9.74 -17.06 11.28
N ASP A 128 10.93 -17.33 11.81
CA ASP A 128 11.21 -17.28 13.25
C ASP A 128 11.35 -15.84 13.79
N LEU A 129 11.49 -14.84 12.91
CA LEU A 129 11.46 -13.43 13.29
C LEU A 129 10.08 -12.84 12.99
N VAL A 130 9.23 -12.65 14.00
CA VAL A 130 7.94 -11.97 13.81
C VAL A 130 8.13 -10.47 13.97
N LEU A 131 7.77 -9.70 12.94
CA LEU A 131 7.82 -8.24 12.93
C LEU A 131 6.41 -7.69 12.67
N PRO A 132 6.01 -6.56 13.28
CA PRO A 132 4.72 -5.92 13.00
C PRO A 132 4.69 -5.23 11.63
N GLU A 133 5.84 -5.01 11.01
CA GLU A 133 6.01 -4.47 9.68
C GLU A 133 7.42 -4.81 9.14
N LEU A 134 7.55 -4.86 7.81
CA LEU A 134 8.81 -4.96 7.10
C LEU A 134 8.83 -3.92 5.99
N ARG A 135 9.82 -3.02 6.01
CA ARG A 135 9.95 -1.93 5.04
C ARG A 135 11.40 -1.62 4.71
N PHE A 136 11.66 -1.13 3.51
CA PHE A 136 12.87 -0.38 3.19
C PHE A 136 12.56 1.12 3.23
N LEU A 137 13.43 1.91 3.84
CA LEU A 137 13.24 3.34 4.05
C LEU A 137 14.45 4.14 3.55
N ALA A 138 14.29 4.85 2.44
CA ALA A 138 15.24 5.86 1.98
C ALA A 138 14.94 7.20 2.66
N ARG A 139 15.86 7.67 3.51
CA ARG A 139 15.72 8.93 4.25
C ARG A 139 16.53 10.01 3.56
N LEU A 140 15.86 10.87 2.81
CA LEU A 140 16.51 11.91 2.02
C LEU A 140 16.51 13.26 2.76
N ASP A 141 17.58 14.03 2.60
CA ASP A 141 17.67 15.38 3.13
C ASP A 141 16.62 16.27 2.44
N LYS A 142 15.57 16.64 3.19
CA LYS A 142 14.47 17.45 2.67
C LYS A 142 14.89 18.85 2.21
N THR A 143 16.08 19.33 2.58
CA THR A 143 16.60 20.61 2.10
C THR A 143 17.09 20.52 0.65
N VAL A 144 17.41 19.30 0.19
CA VAL A 144 17.84 19.01 -1.19
C VAL A 144 16.72 18.31 -1.96
N MET A 145 16.08 17.30 -1.36
CA MET A 145 14.97 16.53 -1.90
C MET A 145 13.64 17.05 -1.33
N ASN A 146 13.24 18.24 -1.78
CA ASN A 146 12.19 19.04 -1.15
C ASN A 146 10.78 18.88 -1.77
N GLN A 147 10.60 18.08 -2.83
CA GLN A 147 9.29 17.80 -3.41
C GLN A 147 8.91 16.35 -3.12
N GLY A 148 7.94 16.16 -2.21
CA GLY A 148 7.35 14.86 -1.89
C GLY A 148 5.97 14.69 -2.53
N ILE A 149 5.29 13.60 -2.18
CA ILE A 149 3.86 13.46 -2.47
C ILE A 149 3.10 14.47 -1.60
N LEU A 150 2.27 15.30 -2.24
CA LEU A 150 1.65 16.45 -1.60
C LEU A 150 0.85 16.03 -0.36
N GLU A 151 0.04 14.98 -0.48
CA GLU A 151 -0.86 14.53 0.57
C GLU A 151 -0.15 13.84 1.74
N ALA A 152 1.13 13.49 1.55
CA ALA A 152 2.02 12.96 2.57
C ALA A 152 3.07 13.98 3.07
N THR A 153 2.93 15.25 2.67
CA THR A 153 3.83 16.34 3.08
C THR A 153 3.26 17.07 4.28
N VAL A 154 3.96 16.98 5.42
CA VAL A 154 3.65 17.72 6.66
C VAL A 154 4.33 19.08 6.59
N GLU A 155 3.51 20.13 6.57
CA GLU A 155 3.96 21.51 6.48
C GLU A 155 4.13 22.14 7.88
N SER A 156 4.92 23.21 7.94
CA SER A 156 5.11 23.96 9.19
C SER A 156 3.79 24.50 9.72
N GLY A 157 3.53 24.29 11.01
CA GLY A 157 2.31 24.75 11.69
C GLY A 157 1.15 23.75 11.67
N MET A 158 1.30 22.60 10.99
CA MET A 158 0.32 21.52 11.11
C MET A 158 0.36 20.87 12.49
N THR A 159 -0.81 20.46 13.00
CA THR A 159 -0.97 19.79 14.29
C THR A 159 -1.58 18.40 14.10
N ALA A 160 -1.26 17.47 15.00
CA ALA A 160 -1.82 16.13 14.95
C ALA A 160 -3.30 16.14 15.35
N ILE A 161 -4.14 15.47 14.56
CA ILE A 161 -5.59 15.33 14.82
C ILE A 161 -6.01 13.87 15.06
N GLU A 162 -5.17 12.92 14.68
CA GLU A 162 -5.37 11.50 14.96
C GLU A 162 -4.02 10.84 15.22
N ALA A 163 -3.84 10.34 16.45
CA ALA A 163 -2.55 9.87 16.94
C ALA A 163 -1.42 10.88 16.67
N THR A 164 -0.32 10.44 16.06
CA THR A 164 0.80 11.29 15.63
C THR A 164 1.05 11.20 14.11
N ASP A 165 0.10 10.62 13.37
CA ASP A 165 0.29 10.27 11.96
C ASP A 165 -0.72 10.91 11.00
N VAL A 166 -1.76 11.59 11.49
CA VAL A 166 -2.61 12.46 10.67
C VAL A 166 -2.51 13.89 11.20
N MET A 167 -2.10 14.79 10.30
CA MET A 167 -1.81 16.18 10.59
C MET A 167 -2.84 17.08 9.90
N GLN A 168 -3.10 18.26 10.44
CA GLN A 168 -4.02 19.24 9.88
C GLN A 168 -3.46 20.66 10.00
N ASN A 169 -3.66 21.51 8.98
CA ASN A 169 -3.35 22.93 9.06
C ASN A 169 -4.54 23.76 9.58
N SER A 170 -4.36 25.08 9.74
CA SER A 170 -5.42 25.99 10.21
C SER A 170 -6.64 26.11 9.29
N GLU A 171 -6.51 25.71 8.03
CA GLU A 171 -7.60 25.71 7.02
C GLU A 171 -8.38 24.38 7.01
N GLY A 172 -7.99 23.43 7.84
CA GLY A 172 -8.62 22.12 7.90
C GLY A 172 -8.10 21.12 6.86
N ILE A 173 -7.06 21.45 6.10
CA ILE A 173 -6.42 20.56 5.13
C ILE A 173 -5.56 19.54 5.88
N THR A 174 -5.79 18.27 5.57
CA THR A 174 -5.18 17.13 6.26
C THR A 174 -4.09 16.48 5.43
N ARG A 175 -3.08 15.94 6.11
CA ARG A 175 -1.92 15.27 5.53
C ARG A 175 -1.56 14.05 6.34
N SER A 176 -1.12 12.99 5.66
CA SER A 176 -0.66 11.78 6.32
C SER A 176 0.21 10.97 5.36
N LYS A 177 1.22 10.31 5.91
CA LYS A 177 2.04 9.35 5.16
C LYS A 177 1.19 8.27 4.47
N TYR A 178 0.05 7.86 5.03
CA TYR A 178 -0.83 6.86 4.40
C TYR A 178 -1.49 7.34 3.11
N TYR A 179 -1.63 8.65 2.91
CA TYR A 179 -2.24 9.23 1.71
C TYR A 179 -1.31 9.19 0.49
N SER A 180 -0.06 8.76 0.66
CA SER A 180 0.85 8.46 -0.45
C SER A 180 0.62 7.09 -1.08
N GLY A 181 -0.07 6.19 -0.39
CA GLY A 181 -0.20 4.81 -0.84
C GLY A 181 -1.09 4.67 -2.05
N VAL A 182 -0.77 3.72 -2.92
CA VAL A 182 -1.62 3.30 -4.03
C VAL A 182 -1.75 1.76 -4.01
N PRO A 183 -2.76 1.17 -4.67
CA PRO A 183 -2.87 -0.29 -4.77
C PRO A 183 -1.58 -0.92 -5.33
N PHE A 184 -1.11 -2.02 -4.76
CA PHE A 184 0.12 -2.70 -5.18
C PHE A 184 0.10 -3.14 -6.65
N ILE A 185 -1.08 -3.43 -7.21
CA ILE A 185 -1.25 -3.72 -8.63
C ILE A 185 -0.91 -2.53 -9.56
N ASP A 186 -0.95 -1.31 -9.03
CA ASP A 186 -0.66 -0.06 -9.75
C ASP A 186 0.67 0.57 -9.31
N ASP A 187 1.37 -0.02 -8.34
CA ASP A 187 2.53 0.57 -7.67
C ASP A 187 3.88 0.07 -8.21
N ALA A 188 4.06 0.09 -9.53
CA ALA A 188 5.31 -0.38 -10.14
C ALA A 188 6.48 0.60 -9.92
N VAL A 189 6.19 1.90 -9.83
CA VAL A 189 7.19 2.96 -9.62
C VAL A 189 6.58 4.09 -8.80
N HIS A 190 7.22 4.45 -7.70
CA HIS A 190 6.88 5.64 -6.90
C HIS A 190 8.15 6.35 -6.44
N GLY A 191 8.07 7.65 -6.20
CA GLY A 191 9.26 8.43 -5.88
C GLY A 191 9.00 9.86 -5.50
N VAL A 192 10.10 10.57 -5.30
CA VAL A 192 10.15 11.97 -4.94
C VAL A 192 11.20 12.67 -5.81
N ASN A 193 11.08 13.98 -5.97
CA ASN A 193 11.98 14.72 -6.84
C ASN A 193 12.37 16.08 -6.24
N SER A 194 13.28 16.75 -6.94
CA SER A 194 13.63 18.15 -6.75
C SER A 194 14.38 18.64 -7.99
N THR A 195 14.95 19.85 -7.92
CA THR A 195 15.88 20.33 -8.94
C THR A 195 17.24 19.63 -8.91
N ALA A 196 17.55 18.88 -7.85
CA ALA A 196 18.83 18.17 -7.70
C ALA A 196 18.79 16.75 -8.29
N ALA A 197 17.68 16.03 -8.08
CA ALA A 197 17.52 14.65 -8.52
C ALA A 197 16.04 14.22 -8.54
N GLY A 198 15.75 13.13 -9.24
CA GLY A 198 14.61 12.28 -8.97
C GLY A 198 15.08 10.99 -8.27
N VAL A 199 14.35 10.54 -7.25
CA VAL A 199 14.65 9.31 -6.50
C VAL A 199 13.40 8.44 -6.46
N TYR A 200 13.50 7.23 -7.01
CA TYR A 200 12.36 6.36 -7.26
C TYR A 200 12.61 4.96 -6.73
N LEU A 201 11.64 4.40 -6.03
CA LEU A 201 11.55 2.97 -5.81
C LEU A 201 10.88 2.34 -7.04
N VAL A 202 11.53 1.32 -7.59
CA VAL A 202 11.09 0.59 -8.77
C VAL A 202 10.90 -0.87 -8.39
N MET A 203 9.68 -1.36 -8.58
CA MET A 203 9.30 -2.73 -8.30
C MET A 203 9.51 -3.59 -9.56
N SER A 204 10.18 -4.73 -9.39
CA SER A 204 10.18 -5.80 -10.39
C SER A 204 8.81 -6.50 -10.43
N GLU A 205 8.61 -7.34 -11.45
CA GLU A 205 7.38 -8.15 -11.59
C GLU A 205 7.09 -9.04 -10.36
N HIS A 206 8.13 -9.43 -9.61
CA HIS A 206 8.02 -10.32 -8.45
C HIS A 206 8.10 -9.58 -7.11
N SER A 207 8.23 -8.24 -7.07
CA SER A 207 8.50 -7.51 -5.82
C SER A 207 7.49 -7.77 -4.70
N TYR A 208 6.22 -7.90 -5.08
CA TYR A 208 5.11 -8.09 -4.15
C TYR A 208 4.77 -9.57 -3.92
N GLU A 209 5.52 -10.53 -4.46
CA GLU A 209 5.15 -11.94 -4.38
C GLU A 209 5.12 -12.47 -2.95
N THR A 210 6.00 -11.94 -2.09
CA THR A 210 6.08 -12.27 -0.66
C THR A 210 5.42 -11.19 0.20
N SER A 211 4.77 -10.19 -0.40
CA SER A 211 3.94 -9.23 0.33
C SER A 211 2.63 -9.87 0.80
N SER A 212 1.83 -9.12 1.57
CA SER A 212 0.56 -9.59 2.14
C SER A 212 -0.59 -8.64 1.81
N GLY A 213 -1.79 -9.17 1.57
CA GLY A 213 -3.01 -8.38 1.37
C GLY A 213 -3.55 -8.38 -0.07
N GLY A 214 -2.87 -9.03 -1.01
CA GLY A 214 -3.31 -9.14 -2.39
C GLY A 214 -3.09 -7.88 -3.25
N PRO A 215 -3.64 -7.87 -4.49
CA PRO A 215 -3.34 -6.84 -5.49
C PRO A 215 -3.81 -5.42 -5.10
N PHE A 216 -4.86 -5.34 -4.28
CA PHE A 216 -5.52 -4.08 -3.94
C PHE A 216 -5.05 -3.51 -2.60
N PHE A 217 -4.15 -4.21 -1.91
CA PHE A 217 -3.51 -3.68 -0.71
C PHE A 217 -2.69 -2.45 -1.08
N ARG A 218 -2.62 -1.49 -0.15
CA ARG A 218 -1.88 -0.24 -0.32
C ARG A 218 -1.18 0.09 0.98
N ASP A 219 -0.02 0.71 0.88
CA ASP A 219 0.75 1.10 2.05
C ASP A 219 1.50 2.41 1.78
N ILE A 220 2.23 2.91 2.78
CA ILE A 220 2.95 4.16 2.72
C ILE A 220 4.05 4.08 1.65
N ASN A 221 4.08 5.07 0.77
CA ASN A 221 5.14 5.27 -0.24
C ASN A 221 6.03 6.47 0.10
N ASN A 222 5.48 7.51 0.74
CA ASN A 222 6.22 8.71 1.10
C ASN A 222 5.78 9.29 2.45
N LYS A 223 6.72 9.94 3.14
CA LYS A 223 6.47 10.90 4.22
C LYS A 223 7.47 12.05 4.11
N LEU A 224 6.99 13.27 3.91
CA LEU A 224 7.85 14.46 3.98
C LEU A 224 7.55 15.22 5.28
N ASP A 225 8.53 15.21 6.20
CA ASP A 225 8.41 15.85 7.52
C ASP A 225 9.80 16.33 7.99
N VAL A 226 10.50 15.57 8.86
CA VAL A 226 11.87 15.89 9.29
C VAL A 226 12.89 15.60 8.18
N SER A 227 12.61 14.57 7.40
CA SER A 227 13.29 14.18 6.17
C SER A 227 12.25 13.87 5.10
N ASN A 228 12.67 13.68 3.85
CA ASN A 228 11.80 13.17 2.79
C ASN A 228 12.01 11.65 2.71
N GLU A 229 11.10 10.89 3.30
CA GLU A 229 11.19 9.44 3.46
C GLU A 229 10.47 8.76 2.30
N LEU A 230 11.19 7.99 1.50
CA LEU A 230 10.66 7.17 0.42
C LEU A 230 10.70 5.70 0.83
N THR A 231 9.60 4.97 0.66
CA THR A 231 9.41 3.71 1.39
C THR A 231 8.82 2.60 0.54
N PHE A 232 9.40 1.40 0.59
CA PHE A 232 8.73 0.19 0.14
C PHE A 232 8.33 -0.62 1.36
N TYR A 233 7.03 -0.67 1.64
CA TYR A 233 6.45 -1.52 2.66
C TYR A 233 6.19 -2.91 2.09
N MET A 234 7.07 -3.84 2.45
CA MET A 234 6.96 -5.23 2.04
C MET A 234 5.75 -5.90 2.71
N ASN A 235 5.58 -5.67 4.02
CA ASN A 235 4.39 -6.07 4.77
C ASN A 235 4.12 -5.08 5.93
N SER A 236 2.86 -4.96 6.36
CA SER A 236 2.50 -4.23 7.58
C SER A 236 1.16 -4.70 8.17
N ASP A 237 0.91 -4.30 9.42
CA ASP A 237 -0.39 -4.45 10.06
C ASP A 237 -1.38 -3.33 9.66
N HIS A 238 -1.07 -2.50 8.65
CA HIS A 238 -1.94 -1.43 8.16
C HIS A 238 -3.15 -2.02 7.42
N THR A 239 -4.28 -2.12 8.11
CA THR A 239 -5.51 -2.72 7.56
C THR A 239 -5.28 -4.13 6.98
N ARG A 240 -4.38 -4.91 7.60
CA ARG A 240 -4.02 -6.24 7.12
C ARG A 240 -5.21 -7.20 7.09
N ILE A 241 -5.34 -7.92 5.98
CA ILE A 241 -6.39 -8.93 5.73
C ILE A 241 -5.85 -10.35 5.44
N GLU A 242 -4.53 -10.49 5.30
CA GLU A 242 -3.86 -11.79 5.11
C GLU A 242 -2.75 -11.99 6.16
N GLU A 243 -2.36 -13.25 6.38
CA GLU A 243 -1.17 -13.56 7.17
C GLU A 243 0.12 -13.16 6.44
N TYR A 244 1.17 -12.86 7.20
CA TYR A 244 2.47 -12.55 6.62
C TYR A 244 3.06 -13.75 5.91
N ARG A 245 3.66 -13.49 4.75
CA ARG A 245 4.52 -14.42 4.02
C ARG A 245 5.97 -14.14 4.40
N TYR A 246 6.78 -15.18 4.33
CA TYR A 246 8.19 -15.16 4.71
C TYR A 246 9.03 -15.70 3.56
N GLY A 247 10.31 -15.33 3.51
CA GLY A 247 11.21 -15.62 2.42
C GLY A 247 11.78 -14.34 1.81
N PHE A 248 12.07 -14.38 0.52
CA PHE A 248 12.65 -13.25 -0.20
C PHE A 248 11.59 -12.25 -0.66
N HIS A 249 11.71 -11.00 -0.24
CA HIS A 249 10.95 -9.85 -0.71
C HIS A 249 11.75 -9.07 -1.75
N GLY A 250 11.11 -8.69 -2.86
CA GLY A 250 11.78 -8.13 -4.03
C GLY A 250 11.89 -9.13 -5.18
N PRO A 251 12.78 -8.89 -6.17
CA PRO A 251 13.73 -7.78 -6.21
C PRO A 251 13.05 -6.41 -6.30
N TYR A 252 13.67 -5.36 -5.78
CA TYR A 252 13.23 -3.97 -5.94
C TYR A 252 14.47 -3.07 -6.07
N ALA A 253 14.32 -1.83 -6.51
CA ALA A 253 15.47 -0.95 -6.73
C ALA A 253 15.19 0.50 -6.28
N LEU A 254 16.25 1.20 -5.88
CA LEU A 254 16.26 2.65 -5.70
C LEU A 254 17.00 3.27 -6.88
N ALA A 255 16.26 3.87 -7.81
CA ALA A 255 16.79 4.52 -9.01
C ALA A 255 16.93 6.03 -8.81
N LEU A 256 18.07 6.57 -9.23
CA LEU A 256 18.35 8.00 -9.22
C LEU A 256 18.41 8.55 -10.65
N THR A 257 17.66 9.60 -10.91
CA THR A 257 17.56 10.24 -12.23
C THR A 257 17.78 11.74 -12.11
N SER A 258 17.88 12.44 -13.25
CA SER A 258 17.94 13.90 -13.29
C SER A 258 16.59 14.59 -13.04
N GLY A 259 15.50 13.85 -12.82
CA GLY A 259 14.22 14.43 -12.40
C GLY A 259 12.98 13.60 -12.73
N ALA A 260 12.91 12.95 -13.90
CA ALA A 260 11.75 12.14 -14.30
C ALA A 260 11.83 10.71 -13.76
N ALA A 261 10.67 10.10 -13.48
CA ALA A 261 10.59 8.70 -13.10
C ALA A 261 11.06 7.78 -14.25
N PRO A 262 11.83 6.72 -13.97
CA PRO A 262 12.08 5.67 -14.95
C PRO A 262 10.80 4.84 -15.18
N SER A 263 10.75 4.05 -16.25
CA SER A 263 9.79 2.95 -16.35
C SER A 263 10.33 1.73 -15.61
N ALA A 264 9.46 0.91 -15.01
CA ALA A 264 9.89 -0.34 -14.37
C ALA A 264 10.65 -1.26 -15.34
N SER A 265 10.20 -1.32 -16.60
CA SER A 265 10.82 -2.08 -17.68
C SER A 265 12.20 -1.56 -18.13
N SER A 266 12.61 -0.37 -17.71
CA SER A 266 13.93 0.18 -18.06
C SER A 266 15.07 -0.34 -17.18
N LEU A 267 14.74 -0.96 -16.04
CA LEU A 267 15.71 -1.56 -15.14
C LEU A 267 15.89 -3.05 -15.44
N ASP A 268 17.14 -3.51 -15.42
CA ASP A 268 17.47 -4.90 -15.67
C ASP A 268 17.52 -5.67 -14.35
N PHE A 269 16.40 -6.31 -13.98
CA PHE A 269 16.34 -7.25 -12.86
C PHE A 269 16.73 -8.68 -13.26
N SER A 270 17.00 -8.96 -14.54
CA SER A 270 17.25 -10.34 -15.02
C SER A 270 18.55 -10.94 -14.48
N PHE A 271 19.51 -10.12 -14.03
CA PHE A 271 20.74 -10.63 -13.43
C PHE A 271 20.50 -11.36 -12.10
N PHE A 272 19.40 -11.08 -11.39
CA PHE A 272 19.04 -11.83 -10.18
C PHE A 272 18.86 -13.33 -10.45
N GLN A 273 18.48 -13.70 -11.66
CA GLN A 273 18.20 -15.07 -12.06
C GLN A 273 19.42 -16.01 -11.94
N GLY A 274 20.64 -15.45 -11.98
CA GLY A 274 21.89 -16.18 -11.81
C GLY A 274 22.50 -16.10 -10.41
N LEU A 275 21.83 -15.44 -9.45
CA LEU A 275 22.37 -15.23 -8.10
C LEU A 275 21.90 -16.31 -7.13
N ASP A 276 22.79 -16.73 -6.23
CA ASP A 276 22.47 -17.60 -5.10
C ASP A 276 22.09 -16.75 -3.88
N LEU A 277 20.83 -16.30 -3.84
CA LEU A 277 20.29 -15.48 -2.75
C LEU A 277 19.31 -16.29 -1.90
N THR A 278 19.43 -16.17 -0.58
CA THR A 278 18.57 -16.89 0.37
C THR A 278 17.09 -16.64 0.07
N GLY A 279 16.35 -17.70 -0.24
CA GLY A 279 14.91 -17.66 -0.49
C GLY A 279 14.47 -17.07 -1.84
N PHE A 280 15.40 -16.59 -2.67
CA PHE A 280 15.08 -16.15 -4.03
C PHE A 280 14.81 -17.38 -4.92
N VAL A 281 13.75 -17.32 -5.72
CA VAL A 281 13.39 -18.40 -6.65
C VAL A 281 13.51 -17.86 -8.07
N PRO A 282 14.47 -18.34 -8.89
CA PRO A 282 14.63 -17.87 -10.26
C PRO A 282 13.51 -18.40 -11.17
N ASP A 283 13.30 -17.75 -12.32
CA ASP A 283 12.24 -18.07 -13.29
C ASP A 283 12.34 -19.50 -13.84
N ALA A 284 13.55 -20.03 -13.97
CA ALA A 284 13.77 -21.43 -14.36
C ALA A 284 13.18 -22.43 -13.34
N LYS A 285 12.90 -21.99 -12.11
CA LYS A 285 12.29 -22.76 -11.01
C LYS A 285 10.80 -22.49 -10.85
N ARG A 286 10.19 -21.76 -11.78
CA ARG A 286 8.80 -21.32 -11.72
C ARG A 286 7.95 -21.98 -12.80
N GLY A 287 6.65 -22.00 -12.59
CA GLY A 287 5.65 -22.28 -13.61
C GLY A 287 4.80 -21.05 -13.90
N GLU A 288 3.71 -21.24 -14.63
CA GLU A 288 2.69 -20.21 -14.86
C GLU A 288 1.31 -20.85 -15.00
N VAL A 289 0.27 -20.02 -15.01
CA VAL A 289 -1.11 -20.42 -15.27
C VAL A 289 -1.65 -19.62 -16.45
N ALA A 290 -2.05 -20.32 -17.51
CA ALA A 290 -2.82 -19.75 -18.61
C ALA A 290 -4.25 -20.25 -18.55
N GLY A 291 -5.22 -19.38 -18.75
CA GLY A 291 -6.60 -19.75 -18.46
C GLY A 291 -7.67 -18.92 -19.10
N THR A 292 -8.91 -19.34 -18.84
CA THR A 292 -10.14 -18.69 -19.31
C THR A 292 -11.10 -18.41 -18.16
N ILE A 293 -11.88 -17.34 -18.28
CA ILE A 293 -12.93 -16.97 -17.34
C ILE A 293 -14.26 -17.29 -18.02
N THR A 294 -15.15 -18.03 -17.34
CA THR A 294 -16.53 -18.21 -17.80
C THR A 294 -17.45 -17.31 -17.00
N ASP A 295 -18.36 -16.62 -17.67
CA ASP A 295 -19.25 -15.63 -17.06
C ASP A 295 -20.66 -15.78 -17.65
N ALA A 296 -21.33 -16.88 -17.28
CA ALA A 296 -22.61 -17.27 -17.87
C ALA A 296 -23.75 -16.28 -17.58
N ASN A 297 -23.60 -15.45 -16.53
CA ASN A 297 -24.61 -14.52 -16.06
C ASN A 297 -24.26 -13.05 -16.32
N ASP A 298 -23.20 -12.78 -17.09
CA ASP A 298 -22.73 -11.43 -17.45
C ASP A 298 -22.48 -10.53 -16.23
N VAL A 299 -21.84 -11.09 -15.19
CA VAL A 299 -21.54 -10.38 -13.95
C VAL A 299 -20.42 -9.37 -14.15
N LEU A 300 -19.44 -9.71 -14.99
CA LEU A 300 -18.27 -8.88 -15.22
C LEU A 300 -18.60 -7.67 -16.11
N GLY A 301 -19.48 -7.84 -17.11
CA GLY A 301 -19.75 -6.82 -18.13
C GLY A 301 -18.45 -6.26 -18.72
N ASP A 302 -18.39 -4.92 -18.83
CA ASP A 302 -17.22 -4.15 -19.28
C ASP A 302 -16.26 -3.72 -18.16
N SER A 303 -16.41 -4.29 -16.95
CA SER A 303 -15.61 -3.90 -15.80
C SER A 303 -14.13 -4.26 -15.97
N GLU A 304 -13.26 -3.57 -15.23
CA GLU A 304 -11.88 -4.03 -15.04
C GLU A 304 -11.88 -5.40 -14.35
N ILE A 305 -11.08 -6.32 -14.87
CA ILE A 305 -10.99 -7.70 -14.37
C ILE A 305 -9.56 -7.96 -13.92
N VAL A 306 -9.42 -8.52 -12.72
CA VAL A 306 -8.14 -8.97 -12.17
C VAL A 306 -8.24 -10.44 -11.82
N VAL A 307 -7.24 -11.24 -12.19
CA VAL A 307 -7.07 -12.60 -11.68
C VAL A 307 -5.91 -12.60 -10.71
N ALA A 308 -6.17 -12.94 -9.45
CA ALA A 308 -5.15 -13.05 -8.42
C ALA A 308 -4.94 -14.52 -8.01
N PHE A 309 -3.73 -14.86 -7.63
CA PHE A 309 -3.33 -16.17 -7.16
C PHE A 309 -2.70 -16.02 -5.79
N SER A 310 -3.15 -16.74 -4.78
CA SER A 310 -2.51 -16.69 -3.47
C SER A 310 -2.48 -18.03 -2.76
N ASN A 311 -1.44 -18.22 -1.96
CA ASN A 311 -1.33 -19.24 -0.93
C ASN A 311 -0.56 -18.68 0.27
N ALA A 312 -0.14 -19.54 1.19
CA ALA A 312 0.58 -19.14 2.40
C ALA A 312 2.01 -18.62 2.14
N ASP A 313 2.58 -18.90 0.97
CA ASP A 313 3.99 -18.62 0.65
C ASP A 313 4.15 -17.49 -0.38
N ALA A 314 3.17 -17.30 -1.28
CA ALA A 314 3.23 -16.26 -2.30
C ALA A 314 1.85 -15.72 -2.75
N GLN A 315 1.86 -14.53 -3.34
CA GLN A 315 0.74 -13.89 -4.04
C GLN A 315 1.17 -13.39 -5.43
N TYR A 316 0.25 -13.43 -6.40
CA TYR A 316 0.46 -12.94 -7.76
C TYR A 316 -0.85 -12.39 -8.32
N TRP A 317 -0.78 -11.59 -9.39
CA TRP A 317 -1.96 -11.11 -10.09
C TRP A 317 -1.67 -10.77 -11.55
N THR A 318 -2.73 -10.64 -12.32
CA THR A 318 -2.68 -10.13 -13.69
C THR A 318 -3.97 -9.36 -14.00
N LYS A 319 -3.84 -8.22 -14.69
CA LYS A 319 -5.00 -7.50 -15.24
C LYS A 319 -5.43 -8.21 -16.53
N VAL A 320 -6.73 -8.42 -16.70
CA VAL A 320 -7.29 -8.97 -17.94
C VAL A 320 -7.70 -7.81 -18.84
N ALA A 321 -7.25 -7.85 -20.09
CA ALA A 321 -7.57 -6.80 -21.07
C ALA A 321 -9.09 -6.68 -21.27
N ALA A 322 -9.57 -5.45 -21.48
CA ALA A 322 -10.99 -5.17 -21.73
C ALA A 322 -11.51 -6.03 -22.91
N GLY A 323 -12.69 -6.64 -22.73
CA GLY A 323 -13.30 -7.55 -23.70
C GLY A 323 -12.65 -8.94 -23.79
N SER A 324 -11.52 -9.19 -23.12
CA SER A 324 -10.91 -10.51 -23.02
C SER A 324 -11.52 -11.32 -21.88
N LYS A 325 -11.54 -12.64 -22.04
CA LYS A 325 -11.84 -13.60 -20.98
C LYS A 325 -10.70 -14.60 -20.80
N THR A 326 -9.50 -14.28 -21.27
CA THR A 326 -8.31 -15.12 -21.12
C THR A 326 -7.24 -14.40 -20.31
N PHE A 327 -6.50 -15.14 -19.50
CA PHE A 327 -5.42 -14.59 -18.67
C PHE A 327 -4.17 -15.47 -18.74
N THR A 328 -3.03 -14.86 -18.44
CA THR A 328 -1.76 -15.55 -18.14
C THR A 328 -1.17 -14.90 -16.89
N SER A 329 -0.82 -15.72 -15.90
CA SER A 329 -0.16 -15.25 -14.68
C SER A 329 1.27 -14.81 -14.96
N PRO A 330 1.89 -14.03 -14.06
CA PRO A 330 3.35 -13.98 -13.92
C PRO A 330 3.95 -15.38 -13.74
N LYS A 331 5.29 -15.47 -13.77
CA LYS A 331 5.99 -16.69 -13.34
C LYS A 331 5.82 -16.90 -11.82
N MET A 332 5.23 -18.02 -11.45
CA MET A 332 4.85 -18.33 -10.07
C MET A 332 5.75 -19.41 -9.47
N LYS A 333 6.04 -19.28 -8.17
CA LYS A 333 6.65 -20.38 -7.40
C LYS A 333 5.77 -21.65 -7.52
N PRO A 334 6.36 -22.86 -7.59
CA PRO A 334 5.58 -24.08 -7.57
C PRO A 334 4.75 -24.20 -6.28
N GLY A 335 3.53 -24.68 -6.41
CA GLY A 335 2.60 -24.80 -5.29
C GLY A 335 1.14 -24.82 -5.73
N THR A 336 0.25 -25.08 -4.77
CA THR A 336 -1.20 -24.96 -5.00
C THR A 336 -1.67 -23.57 -4.57
N TYR A 337 -2.39 -22.90 -5.44
CA TYR A 337 -2.90 -21.54 -5.27
C TYR A 337 -4.42 -21.53 -5.32
N LYS A 338 -5.01 -20.62 -4.54
CA LYS A 338 -6.35 -20.14 -4.80
C LYS A 338 -6.27 -19.08 -5.90
N ALA A 339 -6.82 -19.38 -7.07
CA ALA A 339 -7.02 -18.40 -8.13
C ALA A 339 -8.38 -17.73 -7.94
N THR A 340 -8.44 -16.40 -7.95
CA THR A 340 -9.66 -15.61 -7.73
C THR A 340 -9.84 -14.61 -8.86
N VAL A 341 -11.02 -14.59 -9.47
CA VAL A 341 -11.44 -13.56 -10.43
C VAL A 341 -12.12 -12.45 -9.68
N TYR A 342 -11.68 -11.22 -9.92
CA TYR A 342 -12.26 -10.01 -9.37
C TYR A 342 -12.93 -9.17 -10.46
N LYS A 343 -14.14 -8.69 -10.19
CA LYS A 343 -14.75 -7.56 -10.88
C LYS A 343 -14.34 -6.31 -10.11
N LYS A 344 -13.48 -5.46 -10.67
CA LYS A 344 -12.69 -4.48 -9.92
C LYS A 344 -12.08 -5.11 -8.67
N GLN A 345 -12.67 -4.91 -7.48
CA GLN A 345 -12.17 -5.45 -6.20
C GLN A 345 -13.10 -6.49 -5.56
N LEU A 346 -14.27 -6.78 -6.15
CA LEU A 346 -15.19 -7.82 -5.69
C LEU A 346 -14.76 -9.19 -6.22
N ALA A 347 -14.50 -10.14 -5.31
CA ALA A 347 -14.25 -11.52 -5.67
C ALA A 347 -15.54 -12.16 -6.20
N VAL A 348 -15.54 -12.58 -7.47
CA VAL A 348 -16.73 -13.10 -8.15
C VAL A 348 -16.63 -14.56 -8.60
N GLY A 349 -15.43 -15.14 -8.57
CA GLY A 349 -15.20 -16.54 -8.89
C GLY A 349 -13.87 -17.02 -8.33
N SER A 350 -13.74 -18.32 -8.06
CA SER A 350 -12.46 -18.87 -7.62
C SER A 350 -12.28 -20.32 -8.02
N ALA A 351 -11.01 -20.73 -8.15
CA ALA A 351 -10.60 -22.10 -8.40
C ALA A 351 -9.33 -22.44 -7.60
N SER A 352 -9.02 -23.73 -7.50
CA SER A 352 -7.71 -24.19 -7.01
C SER A 352 -6.88 -24.66 -8.18
N VAL A 353 -5.64 -24.19 -8.30
CA VAL A 353 -4.71 -24.53 -9.37
C VAL A 353 -3.35 -24.90 -8.79
N THR A 354 -2.73 -25.95 -9.34
CA THR A 354 -1.36 -26.34 -8.98
C THR A 354 -0.40 -25.88 -10.07
N VAL A 355 0.66 -25.18 -9.64
CA VAL A 355 1.77 -24.74 -10.48
C VAL A 355 2.96 -25.66 -10.24
N ALA A 356 3.57 -26.16 -11.32
CA ALA A 356 4.80 -26.94 -11.29
C ALA A 356 5.94 -26.20 -12.01
N GLU A 357 7.18 -26.50 -11.63
CA GLU A 357 8.38 -25.93 -12.27
C GLU A 357 8.39 -26.22 -13.77
N GLY A 358 8.61 -25.18 -14.60
CA GLY A 358 8.72 -25.30 -16.05
C GLY A 358 7.41 -25.56 -16.79
N GLU A 359 6.28 -25.69 -16.08
CA GLU A 359 4.98 -25.98 -16.69
C GLU A 359 4.09 -24.73 -16.84
N SER A 360 3.20 -24.78 -17.83
CA SER A 360 2.12 -23.82 -18.02
C SER A 360 0.80 -24.54 -17.74
N ALA A 361 0.31 -24.40 -16.51
CA ALA A 361 -0.93 -25.03 -16.08
C ALA A 361 -2.12 -24.36 -16.77
N LYS A 362 -3.14 -25.15 -17.11
CA LYS A 362 -4.39 -24.64 -17.67
C LYS A 362 -5.46 -24.57 -16.61
N GLN A 363 -6.12 -23.41 -16.47
CA GLN A 363 -7.20 -23.22 -15.52
C GLN A 363 -8.39 -22.49 -16.14
N THR A 364 -9.59 -23.03 -15.95
CA THR A 364 -10.83 -22.30 -16.18
C THR A 364 -11.39 -21.86 -14.84
N ILE A 365 -11.79 -20.60 -14.71
CA ILE A 365 -12.39 -20.05 -13.49
C ILE A 365 -13.81 -19.60 -13.84
N ASP A 366 -14.78 -20.21 -13.18
CA ASP A 366 -16.18 -19.85 -13.35
C ASP A 366 -16.53 -18.68 -12.43
N VAL A 367 -17.23 -17.68 -12.97
CA VAL A 367 -17.86 -16.64 -12.18
C VAL A 367 -19.11 -17.24 -11.53
N THR A 368 -19.07 -17.35 -10.21
CA THR A 368 -20.13 -17.95 -9.38
C THR A 368 -20.95 -16.90 -8.64
N TYR A 369 -20.56 -15.64 -8.67
CA TYR A 369 -21.31 -14.56 -8.05
C TYR A 369 -22.65 -14.36 -8.76
N GLU A 370 -23.72 -14.18 -8.01
CA GLU A 370 -25.07 -14.02 -8.55
C GLU A 370 -25.54 -12.59 -8.33
N LEU A 371 -25.59 -11.80 -9.40
CA LEU A 371 -26.23 -10.49 -9.38
C LEU A 371 -27.75 -10.66 -9.42
N THR A 372 -28.45 -9.94 -8.54
CA THR A 372 -29.88 -9.76 -8.71
C THR A 372 -30.13 -8.95 -9.98
N LYS A 373 -30.87 -9.52 -10.93
CA LYS A 373 -31.18 -8.88 -12.23
C LYS A 373 -32.09 -7.66 -12.05
N ASP A 374 -33.17 -7.82 -11.29
CA ASP A 374 -34.22 -6.81 -11.13
C ASP A 374 -34.48 -6.52 -9.64
N PRO A 375 -33.55 -5.85 -8.92
CA PRO A 375 -33.82 -5.41 -7.56
C PRO A 375 -34.89 -4.32 -7.56
N ILE A 376 -35.63 -4.18 -6.45
CA ILE A 376 -36.58 -3.06 -6.26
C ILE A 376 -35.83 -1.73 -6.35
N TRP A 377 -34.64 -1.68 -5.78
CA TRP A 377 -33.67 -0.61 -5.94
C TRP A 377 -32.27 -1.11 -5.60
N ARG A 378 -31.26 -0.42 -6.13
CA ARG A 378 -29.85 -0.60 -5.80
C ARG A 378 -29.21 0.78 -5.55
N ILE A 379 -28.32 0.84 -4.57
CA ILE A 379 -27.47 2.00 -4.25
C ILE A 379 -26.02 1.52 -4.37
N GLY A 380 -25.22 2.19 -5.20
CA GLY A 380 -23.88 1.74 -5.56
C GLY A 380 -23.88 0.63 -6.61
N GLU A 381 -22.72 0.01 -6.81
CA GLU A 381 -22.50 -1.08 -7.77
C GLU A 381 -21.77 -2.23 -7.08
N TRP A 382 -22.15 -3.48 -7.39
CA TRP A 382 -21.44 -4.66 -6.86
C TRP A 382 -20.12 -4.83 -7.60
N ASP A 383 -19.08 -4.15 -7.12
CA ASP A 383 -17.72 -4.18 -7.67
C ASP A 383 -16.61 -4.12 -6.61
N GLY A 384 -16.98 -4.13 -5.33
CA GLY A 384 -16.06 -4.21 -4.20
C GLY A 384 -15.35 -2.89 -3.92
N THR A 385 -15.82 -1.79 -4.51
CA THR A 385 -15.25 -0.46 -4.37
C THR A 385 -16.25 0.51 -3.75
N THR A 386 -15.77 1.69 -3.40
CA THR A 386 -16.64 2.79 -2.95
C THR A 386 -17.03 3.73 -4.10
N ASP A 387 -16.72 3.37 -5.34
CA ASP A 387 -16.81 4.28 -6.48
C ASP A 387 -18.23 4.83 -6.65
N GLY A 388 -18.32 6.13 -6.93
CA GLY A 388 -19.59 6.82 -7.13
C GLY A 388 -20.31 7.24 -5.84
N PHE A 389 -19.90 6.78 -4.66
CA PHE A 389 -20.45 7.31 -3.40
C PHE A 389 -19.88 8.69 -3.03
N LEU A 390 -20.59 9.41 -2.17
CA LEU A 390 -20.15 10.68 -1.59
C LEU A 390 -18.80 10.52 -0.89
N ASN A 391 -17.84 11.39 -1.24
CA ASN A 391 -16.45 11.45 -0.75
C ASN A 391 -15.51 10.32 -1.21
N ALA A 392 -15.97 9.39 -2.05
CA ALA A 392 -15.14 8.29 -2.55
C ALA A 392 -13.92 8.77 -3.35
N ASP A 393 -14.09 9.84 -4.12
CA ASP A 393 -13.06 10.51 -4.90
C ASP A 393 -11.94 11.13 -4.06
N LYS A 394 -12.18 11.36 -2.76
CA LYS A 394 -11.28 12.10 -1.86
C LYS A 394 -10.64 11.23 -0.80
N ILE A 395 -11.33 10.19 -0.34
CA ILE A 395 -10.95 9.46 0.88
C ILE A 395 -9.55 8.87 0.83
N HIS A 396 -9.10 8.49 -0.36
CA HIS A 396 -7.77 7.91 -0.58
C HIS A 396 -6.60 8.86 -0.32
N THR A 397 -6.86 10.17 -0.29
CA THR A 397 -5.82 11.20 -0.24
C THR A 397 -6.03 12.24 0.86
N MET A 398 -7.10 12.12 1.67
CA MET A 398 -7.33 13.00 2.81
C MET A 398 -8.19 12.36 3.90
N HIS A 399 -8.13 12.91 5.11
CA HIS A 399 -8.87 12.44 6.27
C HIS A 399 -10.38 12.72 6.14
N PRO A 400 -11.29 11.90 6.72
CA PRO A 400 -12.72 12.21 6.78
C PRO A 400 -13.09 13.57 7.39
N SER A 401 -12.20 14.16 8.20
CA SER A 401 -12.41 15.51 8.79
C SER A 401 -11.87 16.66 7.93
N ASP A 402 -11.28 16.37 6.77
CA ASP A 402 -10.71 17.40 5.89
C ASP A 402 -11.80 18.39 5.45
N SER A 403 -11.48 19.67 5.43
CA SER A 403 -12.44 20.73 5.08
C SER A 403 -12.95 20.65 3.63
N ARG A 404 -12.27 19.88 2.76
CA ARG A 404 -12.68 19.62 1.37
C ARG A 404 -13.66 18.45 1.24
N MET A 405 -13.88 17.66 2.29
CA MET A 405 -14.90 16.62 2.31
C MET A 405 -16.29 17.24 2.29
N SER A 406 -17.18 16.66 1.49
CA SER A 406 -18.60 16.98 1.57
C SER A 406 -19.16 16.50 2.91
N ALA A 407 -20.22 17.15 3.41
CA ALA A 407 -20.81 16.82 4.70
C ALA A 407 -21.30 15.36 4.75
N TRP A 408 -20.80 14.59 5.72
CA TRP A 408 -21.06 13.15 5.85
C TRP A 408 -22.50 12.76 6.19
N GLY A 409 -23.27 13.63 6.85
CA GLY A 409 -24.65 13.36 7.29
C GLY A 409 -24.92 13.69 8.77
N PRO A 410 -25.94 13.06 9.39
CA PRO A 410 -26.80 12.00 8.81
C PRO A 410 -27.65 12.49 7.63
N ILE A 411 -28.04 11.57 6.75
CA ILE A 411 -28.84 11.89 5.55
C ILE A 411 -30.16 11.12 5.51
N THR A 412 -31.07 11.59 4.67
CA THR A 412 -32.19 10.81 4.15
C THR A 412 -31.98 10.64 2.65
N PHE A 413 -31.96 9.40 2.17
CA PHE A 413 -31.67 9.01 0.79
C PHE A 413 -32.89 8.32 0.18
N ALA A 414 -33.42 8.83 -0.92
CA ALA A 414 -34.55 8.22 -1.63
C ALA A 414 -34.05 7.19 -2.65
N ALA A 415 -34.08 5.90 -2.28
CA ALA A 415 -33.58 4.83 -3.13
C ALA A 415 -34.35 4.73 -4.46
N GLY A 416 -33.61 4.52 -5.56
CA GLY A 416 -34.15 4.52 -6.92
C GLY A 416 -34.48 5.91 -7.49
N LYS A 417 -34.25 7.00 -6.73
CA LYS A 417 -34.49 8.38 -7.17
C LYS A 417 -33.25 9.27 -6.98
N ASP A 418 -32.61 9.20 -5.82
CA ASP A 418 -31.38 9.94 -5.53
C ASP A 418 -30.17 9.29 -6.22
N ASP A 419 -29.24 10.15 -6.64
CA ASP A 419 -27.95 9.75 -7.21
C ASP A 419 -27.04 9.13 -6.15
N ASN A 420 -26.32 8.06 -6.50
CA ASN A 420 -25.39 7.35 -5.59
C ASN A 420 -24.36 8.29 -4.94
N SER A 421 -23.96 9.38 -5.62
CA SER A 421 -23.03 10.38 -5.10
C SER A 421 -23.54 11.17 -3.90
N LYS A 422 -24.82 11.02 -3.53
CA LYS A 422 -25.38 11.56 -2.28
C LYS A 422 -25.29 10.59 -1.11
N PHE A 423 -25.10 9.29 -1.34
CA PHE A 423 -24.97 8.29 -0.30
C PHE A 423 -23.51 8.24 0.20
N PRO A 424 -23.24 8.33 1.52
CA PRO A 424 -21.88 8.34 2.04
C PRO A 424 -21.17 7.02 1.79
N LEU A 425 -19.91 7.07 1.35
CA LEU A 425 -19.09 5.86 1.18
C LEU A 425 -18.95 5.05 2.48
N ALA A 426 -19.09 5.71 3.63
CA ALA A 426 -18.94 5.12 4.95
C ALA A 426 -19.90 5.70 5.98
N GLN A 427 -20.24 4.86 6.95
CA GLN A 427 -21.01 5.25 8.12
C GLN A 427 -20.15 5.10 9.37
N PHE A 428 -20.07 6.16 10.18
CA PHE A 428 -19.37 6.21 11.46
C PHE A 428 -20.38 6.45 12.58
N ARG A 429 -20.29 5.66 13.65
CA ARG A 429 -21.24 5.73 14.79
C ARG A 429 -21.30 7.11 15.43
N ALA A 430 -20.16 7.80 15.52
CA ALA A 430 -20.11 9.15 16.09
C ALA A 430 -20.31 10.26 15.04
N ALA A 431 -20.50 9.96 13.74
CA ALA A 431 -20.50 10.99 12.71
C ALA A 431 -21.72 11.22 11.86
N ASN A 432 -22.25 10.17 11.28
CA ASN A 432 -23.36 10.23 10.34
C ASN A 432 -24.27 9.03 10.56
N ASP A 433 -24.33 8.56 11.82
CA ASP A 433 -25.16 7.44 12.22
C ASP A 433 -26.65 7.76 12.06
N ASN A 434 -27.48 6.73 11.89
CA ASN A 434 -28.91 6.84 11.56
C ASN A 434 -29.17 7.38 10.13
N ILE A 435 -28.49 6.83 9.13
CA ILE A 435 -28.82 7.05 7.71
C ILE A 435 -30.22 6.50 7.45
N LYS A 436 -31.09 7.31 6.85
CA LYS A 436 -32.44 6.88 6.46
C LYS A 436 -32.50 6.64 4.97
N ILE A 437 -33.00 5.48 4.56
CA ILE A 437 -33.27 5.13 3.17
C ILE A 437 -34.79 5.05 3.00
N THR A 438 -35.36 5.87 2.12
CA THR A 438 -36.79 5.87 1.82
C THR A 438 -37.04 5.26 0.45
N PHE A 439 -38.12 4.50 0.33
CA PHE A 439 -38.52 3.83 -0.90
C PHE A 439 -40.02 3.56 -0.87
N ASP A 440 -40.62 3.40 -2.06
CA ASP A 440 -42.03 3.06 -2.19
C ASP A 440 -42.18 1.60 -2.62
N LEU A 441 -43.15 0.88 -2.06
CA LEU A 441 -43.52 -0.48 -2.48
C LEU A 441 -44.91 -0.50 -3.09
N THR A 442 -45.09 -1.28 -4.16
CA THR A 442 -46.42 -1.68 -4.65
C THR A 442 -47.09 -2.65 -3.68
N ASP A 443 -48.40 -2.85 -3.81
CA ASP A 443 -49.14 -3.85 -3.01
C ASP A 443 -48.53 -5.25 -3.14
N ALA A 444 -48.18 -5.66 -4.36
CA ALA A 444 -47.55 -6.95 -4.63
C ALA A 444 -46.17 -7.05 -3.97
N GLN A 445 -45.39 -5.97 -4.00
CA GLN A 445 -44.07 -5.97 -3.37
C GLN A 445 -44.16 -6.07 -1.84
N ALA A 446 -45.08 -5.34 -1.22
CA ALA A 446 -45.26 -5.32 0.23
C ALA A 446 -45.90 -6.60 0.80
N ALA A 447 -46.63 -7.36 -0.01
CA ALA A 447 -47.28 -8.61 0.40
C ALA A 447 -46.31 -9.77 0.68
N GLU A 448 -45.07 -9.67 0.22
CA GLU A 448 -44.05 -10.72 0.36
C GLU A 448 -42.89 -10.26 1.23
N SER A 449 -42.21 -11.22 1.86
CA SER A 449 -40.93 -10.94 2.51
C SER A 449 -39.91 -10.46 1.48
N ARG A 450 -39.06 -9.53 1.90
CA ARG A 450 -37.99 -8.96 1.07
C ARG A 450 -36.63 -9.22 1.69
N THR A 451 -35.57 -9.12 0.89
CA THR A 451 -34.21 -9.22 1.41
C THR A 451 -33.45 -7.94 1.12
N LEU A 452 -32.99 -7.28 2.18
CA LEU A 452 -32.02 -6.20 2.06
C LEU A 452 -30.63 -6.81 2.09
N LYS A 453 -29.86 -6.59 1.02
CA LYS A 453 -28.45 -6.97 0.95
C LYS A 453 -27.57 -5.75 1.19
N ILE A 454 -26.53 -5.90 2.01
CA ILE A 454 -25.54 -4.85 2.29
C ILE A 454 -24.13 -5.42 2.11
N GLY A 455 -23.42 -4.92 1.11
CA GLY A 455 -22.01 -5.17 0.89
C GLY A 455 -21.15 -4.18 1.66
N LEU A 456 -20.24 -4.70 2.48
CA LEU A 456 -19.23 -3.90 3.14
C LEU A 456 -17.85 -4.29 2.62
N THR A 457 -17.07 -3.30 2.18
CA THR A 457 -15.67 -3.48 1.79
C THR A 457 -14.76 -3.51 3.02
N LEU A 458 -15.11 -2.76 4.07
CA LEU A 458 -14.36 -2.67 5.32
C LEU A 458 -15.30 -2.42 6.51
N ALA A 459 -14.98 -3.03 7.65
CA ALA A 459 -15.56 -2.69 8.95
C ALA A 459 -14.44 -2.47 9.97
N LYS A 460 -14.60 -1.51 10.88
CA LYS A 460 -13.63 -1.19 11.95
C LYS A 460 -14.27 -1.35 13.33
N ALA A 461 -13.45 -1.79 14.29
CA ALA A 461 -13.85 -1.89 15.70
C ALA A 461 -15.15 -2.71 15.89
N GLY A 462 -15.26 -3.84 15.19
CA GLY A 462 -16.41 -4.74 15.29
C GLY A 462 -17.73 -4.15 14.77
N ALA A 463 -17.68 -3.09 13.95
CA ALA A 463 -18.87 -2.48 13.37
C ALA A 463 -19.61 -3.43 12.42
N ARG A 464 -20.94 -3.27 12.38
CA ARG A 464 -21.85 -3.85 11.41
C ARG A 464 -23.13 -3.01 11.37
N SER A 465 -23.88 -3.12 10.29
CA SER A 465 -25.14 -2.40 10.13
C SER A 465 -26.23 -3.01 11.02
N ARG A 466 -26.79 -2.18 11.92
CA ARG A 466 -28.11 -2.40 12.53
C ARG A 466 -29.15 -1.88 11.55
N VAL A 467 -30.11 -2.72 11.22
CA VAL A 467 -31.17 -2.41 10.26
C VAL A 467 -32.50 -2.34 11.00
N ILE A 468 -33.20 -1.22 10.86
CA ILE A 468 -34.57 -1.05 11.31
C ILE A 468 -35.43 -0.73 10.08
N VAL A 469 -36.48 -1.48 9.83
CA VAL A 469 -37.41 -1.27 8.71
C VAL A 469 -38.77 -0.94 9.28
N ASN A 470 -39.22 0.30 9.07
CA ASN A 470 -40.38 0.85 9.76
C ASN A 470 -40.25 0.61 11.29
N ASP A 471 -41.11 -0.21 11.88
CA ASP A 471 -41.09 -0.55 13.32
C ASP A 471 -40.41 -1.89 13.63
N TRP A 472 -39.94 -2.62 12.61
CA TRP A 472 -39.25 -3.90 12.77
C TRP A 472 -37.74 -3.72 12.84
N THR A 473 -37.07 -4.45 13.73
CA THR A 473 -35.61 -4.44 13.85
C THR A 473 -35.05 -5.80 13.47
N ALA A 474 -34.05 -5.81 12.59
CA ALA A 474 -33.37 -7.04 12.19
C ALA A 474 -32.46 -7.57 13.30
N GLU A 475 -32.21 -8.87 13.28
CA GLU A 475 -31.14 -9.46 14.08
C GLU A 475 -29.77 -8.91 13.66
N LEU A 476 -28.87 -8.76 14.62
CA LEU A 476 -27.53 -8.24 14.34
C LEU A 476 -26.62 -9.37 13.86
N PRO A 477 -25.99 -9.24 12.68
CA PRO A 477 -25.04 -10.22 12.23
C PRO A 477 -23.69 -10.09 12.97
N GLU A 478 -22.86 -11.11 12.82
CA GLU A 478 -21.45 -11.06 13.24
C GLU A 478 -20.66 -10.02 12.42
N SER A 479 -19.64 -9.41 13.03
CA SER A 479 -18.76 -8.46 12.34
C SER A 479 -17.52 -9.15 11.78
N VAL A 480 -17.06 -8.70 10.61
CA VAL A 480 -15.76 -9.07 10.02
C VAL A 480 -14.74 -7.92 10.11
N GLY A 481 -14.72 -7.19 11.22
CA GLY A 481 -13.88 -6.00 11.35
C GLY A 481 -12.38 -6.26 11.22
N VAL A 482 -11.67 -5.32 10.59
CA VAL A 482 -10.20 -5.28 10.61
C VAL A 482 -9.69 -4.91 12.00
N LYS A 483 -8.45 -5.32 12.31
CA LYS A 483 -7.84 -5.10 13.64
C LYS A 483 -7.27 -3.69 13.84
N THR A 484 -6.95 -2.98 12.75
CA THR A 484 -6.30 -1.66 12.79
C THR A 484 -7.13 -0.61 12.04
N ARG A 485 -6.67 0.65 12.08
CA ARG A 485 -7.31 1.76 11.34
C ARG A 485 -7.27 1.49 9.83
N GLY A 486 -8.28 1.97 9.11
CA GLY A 486 -8.40 1.86 7.65
C GLY A 486 -8.84 3.17 7.02
N ILE A 487 -10.14 3.49 7.09
CA ILE A 487 -10.74 4.65 6.40
C ILE A 487 -10.07 6.00 6.71
N THR A 488 -9.66 6.25 7.97
CA THR A 488 -8.97 7.51 8.33
C THR A 488 -7.56 7.62 7.74
N ARG A 489 -7.04 6.51 7.22
CA ARG A 489 -5.74 6.36 6.53
C ARG A 489 -5.92 6.16 5.02
N GLY A 490 -7.10 6.48 4.47
CA GLY A 490 -7.39 6.37 3.04
C GLY A 490 -7.55 4.95 2.51
N VAL A 491 -7.77 3.97 3.39
CA VAL A 491 -8.02 2.58 3.03
C VAL A 491 -9.52 2.29 3.09
N THR A 492 -10.10 1.85 1.97
CA THR A 492 -11.51 1.42 1.89
C THR A 492 -11.66 -0.10 1.79
N LEU A 493 -10.56 -0.84 1.55
CA LEU A 493 -10.56 -2.30 1.45
C LEU A 493 -10.20 -2.95 2.79
N GLY A 494 -11.00 -3.93 3.20
CA GLY A 494 -10.77 -4.78 4.36
C GLY A 494 -11.32 -6.18 4.11
N ASN A 495 -11.83 -6.84 5.16
CA ASN A 495 -12.53 -8.11 4.98
C ASN A 495 -13.90 -7.84 4.36
N TYR A 496 -14.04 -8.12 3.07
CA TYR A 496 -15.31 -7.98 2.38
C TYR A 496 -16.39 -8.86 3.01
N LYS A 497 -17.60 -8.34 3.18
CA LYS A 497 -18.75 -9.11 3.65
C LYS A 497 -20.06 -8.62 3.07
N LEU A 498 -20.79 -9.56 2.49
CA LEU A 498 -22.20 -9.42 2.13
C LEU A 498 -23.06 -9.88 3.32
N TYR A 499 -24.00 -9.03 3.74
CA TYR A 499 -25.02 -9.35 4.73
C TYR A 499 -26.40 -9.34 4.07
N ASP A 500 -27.18 -10.39 4.34
CA ASP A 500 -28.56 -10.51 3.91
C ASP A 500 -29.49 -10.37 5.11
N TYR A 501 -30.40 -9.42 5.05
CA TYR A 501 -31.42 -9.17 6.06
C TYR A 501 -32.79 -9.53 5.50
N VAL A 502 -33.36 -10.65 5.95
CA VAL A 502 -34.72 -11.05 5.58
C VAL A 502 -35.72 -10.20 6.35
N ILE A 503 -36.45 -9.37 5.63
CA ILE A 503 -37.48 -8.47 6.15
C ILE A 503 -38.83 -9.18 5.97
N PRO A 504 -39.58 -9.46 7.05
CA PRO A 504 -40.89 -10.08 6.94
C PRO A 504 -41.89 -9.12 6.28
N SER A 505 -42.84 -9.64 5.50
CA SER A 505 -43.89 -8.81 4.89
C SER A 505 -44.69 -8.00 5.93
N SER A 506 -44.83 -8.50 7.16
CA SER A 506 -45.47 -7.77 8.26
C SER A 506 -44.73 -6.49 8.69
N ALA A 507 -43.47 -6.32 8.29
CA ALA A 507 -42.68 -5.12 8.51
C ALA A 507 -42.81 -4.10 7.36
N LEU A 508 -43.43 -4.49 6.24
CA LEU A 508 -43.55 -3.69 5.03
C LEU A 508 -44.98 -3.18 4.86
N LYS A 509 -45.12 -2.07 4.14
CA LYS A 509 -46.43 -1.52 3.78
C LYS A 509 -46.43 -1.02 2.34
N THR A 510 -47.60 -0.97 1.73
CA THR A 510 -47.77 -0.30 0.44
C THR A 510 -47.44 1.18 0.56
N GLY A 511 -46.79 1.73 -0.47
CA GLY A 511 -46.32 3.10 -0.50
C GLY A 511 -45.01 3.25 0.29
N SER A 512 -44.89 4.36 1.01
CA SER A 512 -43.61 4.79 1.57
C SER A 512 -43.15 3.94 2.75
N ASN A 513 -41.94 3.37 2.64
CA ASN A 513 -41.23 2.64 3.68
C ASN A 513 -39.93 3.36 4.05
N THR A 514 -39.37 3.04 5.20
CA THR A 514 -38.07 3.57 5.62
C THR A 514 -37.21 2.47 6.23
N ILE A 515 -35.98 2.33 5.71
CA ILE A 515 -34.89 1.62 6.38
C ILE A 515 -34.05 2.66 7.12
N THR A 516 -33.79 2.45 8.40
CA THR A 516 -32.78 3.19 9.15
C THR A 516 -31.58 2.29 9.37
N LEU A 517 -30.42 2.74 8.88
CA LEU A 517 -29.13 2.12 9.12
C LEU A 517 -28.45 2.81 10.30
N SER A 518 -28.06 2.04 11.31
CA SER A 518 -27.16 2.52 12.36
C SER A 518 -26.00 1.59 12.63
N ILE A 519 -24.96 2.05 13.33
CA ILE A 519 -23.79 1.23 13.64
C ILE A 519 -24.00 0.47 14.95
N ALA A 520 -23.94 -0.86 14.87
CA ALA A 520 -23.77 -1.72 16.03
C ALA A 520 -22.29 -2.06 16.23
N SER A 521 -21.77 -1.82 17.44
CA SER A 521 -20.46 -2.30 17.87
C SER A 521 -20.43 -2.51 19.39
N GLY A 522 -19.71 -3.55 19.84
CA GLY A 522 -19.41 -3.78 21.25
C GLY A 522 -18.19 -3.00 21.75
N ALA A 523 -17.42 -2.37 20.86
CA ALA A 523 -16.30 -1.51 21.22
C ALA A 523 -16.82 -0.16 21.73
N SER A 524 -16.08 0.48 22.64
CA SER A 524 -16.28 1.90 22.97
C SER A 524 -15.72 2.80 21.87
N ASP A 525 -16.30 3.99 21.72
CA ASP A 525 -15.75 5.00 20.81
C ASP A 525 -14.76 5.91 21.55
N PRO A 526 -13.64 6.26 20.92
CA PRO A 526 -12.77 7.32 21.41
C PRO A 526 -13.40 8.71 21.15
N ALA A 527 -12.75 9.76 21.67
CA ALA A 527 -13.24 11.14 21.51
C ALA A 527 -13.17 11.62 20.05
N GLU A 528 -12.19 11.14 19.29
CA GLU A 528 -12.05 11.42 17.87
C GLU A 528 -13.18 10.75 17.10
N LYS A 529 -14.12 11.58 16.65
CA LYS A 529 -15.33 11.22 15.92
C LYS A 529 -15.14 10.14 14.84
N TYR A 530 -14.11 10.27 14.00
CA TYR A 530 -13.86 9.37 12.88
C TYR A 530 -13.10 8.08 13.25
N LEU A 531 -12.64 7.98 14.50
CA LEU A 531 -12.14 6.73 15.07
C LEU A 531 -13.25 5.87 15.69
N SER A 532 -14.49 6.34 15.73
CA SER A 532 -15.62 5.52 16.14
C SER A 532 -15.78 4.25 15.29
N ALA A 533 -16.58 3.30 15.78
CA ALA A 533 -16.97 2.13 15.00
C ALA A 533 -17.55 2.57 13.64
N SER A 534 -17.08 1.97 12.55
CA SER A 534 -17.46 2.39 11.20
C SER A 534 -17.47 1.25 10.20
N VAL A 535 -18.27 1.43 9.15
CA VAL A 535 -18.33 0.55 7.98
C VAL A 535 -18.12 1.35 6.71
N VAL A 536 -17.60 0.70 5.68
CA VAL A 536 -17.39 1.21 4.33
C VAL A 536 -18.24 0.36 3.39
N PHE A 537 -19.06 1.00 2.57
CA PHE A 537 -20.03 0.33 1.70
C PHE A 537 -19.41 -0.03 0.35
N ASP A 538 -19.90 -1.15 -0.21
CA ASP A 538 -19.75 -1.54 -1.62
C ASP A 538 -21.04 -1.21 -2.38
N ALA A 539 -22.13 -1.90 -2.01
CA ALA A 539 -23.46 -1.65 -2.55
C ALA A 539 -24.53 -2.09 -1.55
N LEU A 540 -25.74 -1.58 -1.75
CA LEU A 540 -26.94 -2.00 -1.04
C LEU A 540 -28.06 -2.25 -2.05
N GLU A 541 -28.86 -3.29 -1.86
CA GLU A 541 -30.04 -3.52 -2.68
C GLU A 541 -31.18 -4.16 -1.91
N LEU A 542 -32.41 -3.91 -2.33
CA LEU A 542 -33.61 -4.58 -1.83
C LEU A 542 -34.20 -5.46 -2.94
N VAL A 543 -34.47 -6.72 -2.61
CA VAL A 543 -35.00 -7.74 -3.53
C VAL A 543 -36.29 -8.34 -3.02
#